data_AF-A0A6P6CBT2-F1
#
_entry.id   AF-A0A6P6CBT2-F1
#
_cell.length_a   1.000
_cell.length_b   1.000
_cell.length_c   1.000
_cell.angle_alpha   90.00
_cell.angle_beta   90.00
_cell.angle_gamma   90.00
#
_symmetry.space_group_name_H-M   'P 1'
#
loop_
_entity.id
_entity.type
_entity.pdbx_description
1 polymer ?
#
loop_
_entity_poly.entity_id
_entity_poly.type
_entity_poly.pdbx_seq_one_letter_code
_entity_poly.pdbx_strand_id
1 'polypeptide(L)'
;MAGGQFGWIRAALLQLILGINLMVMTPTQARSLRFVTLLYRHGDRSPVKTYPKDPYQEDEWPQGFGQLTKEGMLQHWELGQALRQRYHGFLNTSYHRQEQFLDMVANETGLTDLTLETVWNVYDTLFCEKTHGLVLPPWASSQTMQRLSRLKDFSFRFLFGIYEQAEKARLQGGVLLAQIRTNLTLMATSSQLPKLLVYSAHDTTLVALQMALYVYNGEQAPYASCHIFELYQEDNGNFSVEMYFRNESNKAPWPLSLPGCSHRCPLQDFLRLTEPVVPKDWQQECQLASGPADTEVIVALAVCGSILFLLIVLLLTVLFRMQAQPPGYRHVADGEDHA
;
A
#
# COMPACT_ATOMS: atom_id res chain seq x y z
N MET A 1 79.68 36.32 -51.50
CA MET A 1 79.19 36.68 -50.15
C MET A 1 77.69 36.39 -50.11
N ALA A 2 77.33 35.18 -49.66
CA ALA A 2 75.96 34.70 -49.61
C ALA A 2 75.64 34.35 -48.16
N GLY A 3 74.74 35.10 -47.53
CA GLY A 3 74.33 34.88 -46.15
C GLY A 3 73.30 35.94 -45.77
N GLY A 4 72.02 35.66 -46.00
CA GLY A 4 70.99 36.65 -45.70
C GLY A 4 69.53 36.31 -45.95
N GLN A 5 69.14 35.10 -46.34
CA GLN A 5 67.72 34.79 -46.64
C GLN A 5 67.09 33.61 -45.88
N PHE A 6 67.85 32.85 -45.10
CA PHE A 6 67.32 31.63 -44.46
C PHE A 6 66.68 31.82 -43.06
N GLY A 7 66.90 32.98 -42.42
CA GLY A 7 66.39 33.26 -41.06
C GLY A 7 64.92 33.71 -41.00
N TRP A 8 64.50 34.52 -41.97
CA TRP A 8 63.17 35.15 -41.96
C TRP A 8 62.03 34.16 -42.25
N ILE A 9 62.28 33.17 -43.12
CA ILE A 9 61.29 32.15 -43.49
C ILE A 9 60.99 31.23 -42.30
N ARG A 10 62.00 30.89 -41.49
CA ARG A 10 61.81 30.04 -40.30
C ARG A 10 61.05 30.73 -39.17
N ALA A 11 61.27 32.03 -38.96
CA ALA A 11 60.53 32.81 -37.96
C ALA A 11 59.07 33.04 -38.38
N ALA A 12 58.82 33.32 -39.66
CA ALA A 12 57.48 33.50 -40.21
C ALA A 12 56.66 32.19 -40.18
N LEU A 13 57.29 31.04 -40.50
CA LEU A 13 56.62 29.73 -40.40
C LEU A 13 56.27 29.38 -38.96
N LEU A 14 57.16 29.67 -37.99
CA LEU A 14 56.88 29.40 -36.57
C LEU A 14 55.73 30.28 -36.04
N GLN A 15 55.68 31.56 -36.44
CA GLN A 15 54.57 32.45 -36.07
C GLN A 15 53.25 32.07 -36.75
N LEU A 16 53.29 31.59 -38.00
CA LEU A 16 52.11 31.09 -38.70
C LEU A 16 51.59 29.78 -38.06
N ILE A 17 52.47 28.86 -37.70
CA ILE A 17 52.10 27.61 -37.01
C ILE A 17 51.58 27.91 -35.60
N LEU A 18 52.16 28.86 -34.86
CA LEU A 18 51.68 29.26 -33.54
C LEU A 18 50.31 29.98 -33.63
N GLY A 19 50.11 30.80 -34.66
CA GLY A 19 48.83 31.49 -34.94
C GLY A 19 47.71 30.55 -35.39
N ILE A 20 48.02 29.53 -36.20
CA ILE A 20 47.06 28.49 -36.61
C ILE A 20 46.69 27.59 -35.43
N ASN A 21 47.62 27.28 -34.52
CA ASN A 21 47.30 26.52 -33.30
C ASN A 21 46.46 27.32 -32.28
N LEU A 22 46.53 28.66 -32.27
CA LEU A 22 45.67 29.49 -31.41
C LEU A 22 44.23 29.63 -31.94
N MET A 23 43.99 29.43 -33.23
CA MET A 23 42.65 29.57 -33.86
C MET A 23 41.83 28.27 -33.94
N VAL A 24 42.37 27.12 -33.48
CA VAL A 24 41.61 25.88 -33.29
C VAL A 24 41.23 25.70 -31.82
N MET A 25 40.73 26.77 -31.20
CA MET A 25 39.91 26.65 -30.00
C MET A 25 38.48 26.42 -30.49
N THR A 26 38.05 25.16 -30.59
CA THR A 26 36.65 24.84 -30.81
C THR A 26 35.82 25.56 -29.75
N PRO A 27 34.77 26.32 -30.10
CA PRO A 27 33.94 26.97 -29.10
C PRO A 27 33.40 25.89 -28.17
N THR A 28 33.76 25.97 -26.89
CA THR A 28 33.18 25.10 -25.87
C THR A 28 31.69 25.37 -25.85
N GLN A 29 30.92 24.43 -26.41
CA GLN A 29 29.48 24.55 -26.49
C GLN A 29 28.94 24.78 -25.07
N ALA A 30 28.20 25.87 -24.86
CA ALA A 30 27.62 26.16 -23.56
C ALA A 30 26.64 25.03 -23.19
N ARG A 31 26.96 24.28 -22.13
CA ARG A 31 26.11 23.20 -21.61
C ARG A 31 25.54 23.61 -20.26
N SER A 32 24.22 23.54 -20.13
CA SER A 32 23.52 23.75 -18.86
C SER A 32 23.22 22.41 -18.20
N LEU A 33 23.61 22.22 -16.94
CA LEU A 33 23.15 21.08 -16.13
C LEU A 33 21.64 21.23 -15.88
N ARG A 34 20.87 20.17 -16.16
CA ARG A 34 19.40 20.19 -16.02
C ARG A 34 18.87 19.25 -14.93
N PHE A 35 19.59 18.17 -14.64
CA PHE A 35 19.15 17.14 -13.69
C PHE A 35 20.36 16.32 -13.22
N VAL A 36 20.28 15.79 -12.00
CA VAL A 36 21.29 14.92 -11.38
C VAL A 36 20.58 13.81 -10.61
N THR A 37 20.96 12.56 -10.86
CA THR A 37 20.64 11.42 -9.99
C THR A 37 21.91 11.00 -9.26
N LEU A 38 21.83 10.84 -7.93
CA LEU A 38 22.94 10.37 -7.11
C LEU A 38 22.59 8.97 -6.58
N LEU A 39 23.49 8.02 -6.78
CA LEU A 39 23.47 6.72 -6.13
C LEU A 39 24.75 6.61 -5.31
N TYR A 40 24.62 6.44 -4.00
CA TYR A 40 25.76 6.32 -3.11
C TYR A 40 25.61 5.09 -2.21
N ARG A 41 26.75 4.51 -1.82
CA ARG A 41 26.81 3.52 -0.76
C ARG A 41 26.70 4.22 0.59
N HIS A 42 26.20 3.53 1.60
CA HIS A 42 26.32 3.97 3.00
C HIS A 42 27.80 4.22 3.38
N GLY A 43 28.04 5.05 4.38
CA GLY A 43 29.37 5.28 4.97
C GLY A 43 29.88 4.07 5.77
N ASP A 44 31.04 4.22 6.40
CA ASP A 44 31.61 3.19 7.27
C ASP A 44 30.62 2.67 8.33
N ARG A 45 30.60 1.35 8.52
CA ARG A 45 29.68 0.66 9.43
C ARG A 45 30.34 -0.60 10.02
N SER A 46 29.84 -1.04 11.16
CA SER A 46 30.20 -2.35 11.71
C SER A 46 29.77 -3.51 10.80
N PRO A 47 30.38 -4.72 10.92
CA PRO A 47 29.96 -5.92 10.21
C PRO A 47 28.46 -6.19 10.42
N VAL A 48 27.75 -6.72 9.42
CA VAL A 48 26.32 -7.09 9.59
C VAL A 48 26.19 -8.37 10.43
N LYS A 49 27.20 -9.23 10.33
CA LYS A 49 27.35 -10.50 11.05
C LYS A 49 28.81 -10.93 10.94
N THR A 50 29.22 -11.84 11.83
CA THR A 50 30.53 -12.49 11.75
C THR A 50 30.44 -14.02 11.78
N TYR A 51 31.59 -14.70 11.68
CA TYR A 51 31.70 -16.15 11.76
C TYR A 51 31.97 -16.62 13.21
N PRO A 52 31.59 -17.85 13.60
CA PRO A 52 31.60 -18.28 15.00
C PRO A 52 32.97 -18.28 15.70
N LYS A 53 34.06 -18.33 14.94
CA LYS A 53 35.44 -18.31 15.46
C LYS A 53 36.10 -16.93 15.36
N ASP A 54 35.33 -15.88 15.06
CA ASP A 54 35.85 -14.53 15.10
C ASP A 54 36.10 -14.13 16.57
N PRO A 55 37.31 -13.73 16.95
CA PRO A 55 37.56 -13.23 18.29
C PRO A 55 36.78 -11.94 18.63
N TYR A 56 36.25 -11.22 17.64
CA TYR A 56 35.50 -9.97 17.86
C TYR A 56 34.01 -10.16 17.54
N GLN A 57 33.23 -10.44 18.59
CA GLN A 57 31.78 -10.59 18.49
C GLN A 57 31.07 -9.22 18.57
N GLU A 58 29.73 -9.21 18.54
CA GLU A 58 28.93 -7.99 18.42
C GLU A 58 29.18 -6.97 19.54
N ASP A 59 29.49 -7.44 20.74
CA ASP A 59 29.78 -6.65 21.94
C ASP A 59 31.02 -5.76 21.81
N GLU A 60 31.97 -6.13 20.95
CA GLU A 60 33.16 -5.34 20.63
C GLU A 60 32.84 -4.14 19.70
N TRP A 61 31.62 -4.08 19.13
CA TRP A 61 31.17 -2.99 18.28
C TRP A 61 30.29 -2.04 19.10
N PRO A 62 30.68 -0.76 19.30
CA PRO A 62 29.99 0.12 20.26
C PRO A 62 28.50 0.41 19.95
N GLN A 63 28.05 0.15 18.72
CA GLN A 63 26.66 0.30 18.30
C GLN A 63 26.01 -1.06 17.94
N GLY A 64 26.72 -2.18 18.10
CA GLY A 64 26.33 -3.48 17.58
C GLY A 64 26.57 -3.63 16.08
N PHE A 65 26.12 -4.75 15.52
CA PHE A 65 26.34 -5.09 14.12
C PHE A 65 25.42 -4.30 13.16
N GLY A 66 25.92 -4.09 11.94
CA GLY A 66 25.21 -3.44 10.84
C GLY A 66 24.99 -1.93 11.02
N GLN A 67 25.53 -1.32 12.07
CA GLN A 67 25.31 0.08 12.40
C GLN A 67 26.37 1.00 11.81
N LEU A 68 25.93 2.18 11.37
CA LEU A 68 26.80 3.23 10.88
C LEU A 68 27.70 3.74 12.01
N THR A 69 29.00 3.84 11.76
CA THR A 69 29.96 4.37 12.74
C THR A 69 29.96 5.89 12.73
N LYS A 70 30.61 6.50 13.73
CA LYS A 70 30.88 7.96 13.74
C LYS A 70 31.68 8.39 12.50
N GLU A 71 32.58 7.54 12.04
CA GLU A 71 33.35 7.75 10.82
C GLU A 71 32.42 7.71 9.59
N GLY A 72 31.51 6.74 9.51
CA GLY A 72 30.53 6.67 8.42
C GLY A 72 29.59 7.88 8.34
N MET A 73 29.24 8.44 9.50
CA MET A 73 28.49 9.71 9.57
C MET A 73 29.33 10.88 9.04
N LEU A 74 30.60 10.98 9.44
CA LEU A 74 31.51 12.02 8.97
C LEU A 74 31.71 11.94 7.45
N GLN A 75 31.93 10.76 6.91
CA GLN A 75 32.07 10.53 5.46
C GLN A 75 30.85 11.02 4.68
N HIS A 76 29.64 10.77 5.18
CA HIS A 76 28.44 11.29 4.54
C HIS A 76 28.27 12.80 4.67
N TRP A 77 28.71 13.37 5.79
CA TRP A 77 28.72 14.81 5.99
C TRP A 77 29.69 15.51 5.01
N GLU A 78 30.90 14.95 4.83
CA GLU A 78 31.88 15.41 3.85
C GLU A 78 31.39 15.24 2.41
N LEU A 79 30.78 14.10 2.09
CA LEU A 79 30.13 13.88 0.79
C LEU A 79 29.06 14.95 0.52
N GLY A 80 28.22 15.25 1.51
CA GLY A 80 27.21 16.30 1.42
C GLY A 80 27.81 17.68 1.10
N GLN A 81 28.92 18.04 1.76
CA GLN A 81 29.63 19.29 1.48
C GLN A 81 30.23 19.32 0.08
N ALA A 82 30.88 18.23 -0.34
CA ALA A 82 31.47 18.12 -1.68
C ALA A 82 30.39 18.24 -2.77
N LEU A 83 29.23 17.59 -2.59
CA LEU A 83 28.10 17.70 -3.52
C LEU A 83 27.51 19.11 -3.53
N ARG A 84 27.38 19.75 -2.36
CA ARG A 84 26.90 21.13 -2.25
C ARG A 84 27.81 22.10 -3.00
N GLN A 85 29.12 21.95 -2.87
CA GLN A 85 30.10 22.75 -3.60
C GLN A 85 30.06 22.44 -5.10
N ARG A 86 30.00 21.15 -5.49
CA ARG A 86 29.96 20.71 -6.89
C ARG A 86 28.77 21.29 -7.64
N TYR A 87 27.62 21.36 -6.98
CA TYR A 87 26.39 21.88 -7.57
C TYR A 87 26.06 23.31 -7.13
N HIS A 88 27.07 24.06 -6.69
CA HIS A 88 26.96 25.49 -6.39
C HIS A 88 26.55 26.25 -7.66
N GLY A 89 25.38 26.90 -7.63
CA GLY A 89 24.78 27.58 -8.78
C GLY A 89 23.78 26.72 -9.60
N PHE A 90 23.79 25.39 -9.42
CA PHE A 90 22.72 24.51 -9.92
C PHE A 90 21.64 24.28 -8.85
N LEU A 91 22.05 24.06 -7.59
CA LEU A 91 21.16 23.99 -6.43
C LEU A 91 21.00 25.38 -5.81
N ASN A 92 19.76 25.75 -5.46
CA ASN A 92 19.47 27.02 -4.79
C ASN A 92 20.15 27.06 -3.40
N THR A 93 20.48 28.26 -2.92
CA THR A 93 21.08 28.47 -1.59
C THR A 93 20.14 27.99 -0.47
N SER A 94 18.83 28.05 -0.68
CA SER A 94 17.82 27.46 0.20
C SER A 94 17.39 26.07 -0.30
N TYR A 95 17.37 25.10 0.62
CA TYR A 95 16.73 23.80 0.38
C TYR A 95 15.20 23.98 0.46
N HIS A 96 14.50 23.82 -0.67
CA HIS A 96 13.04 23.89 -0.71
C HIS A 96 12.44 22.58 -0.19
N ARG A 97 12.37 22.47 1.14
CA ARG A 97 11.68 21.38 1.84
C ARG A 97 10.17 21.55 1.68
N GLN A 98 9.44 20.45 1.52
CA GLN A 98 7.98 20.43 1.60
C GLN A 98 7.45 21.09 2.89
N GLU A 99 8.27 21.16 3.96
CA GLU A 99 8.00 21.85 5.23
C GLU A 99 7.56 23.30 5.04
N GLN A 100 8.27 24.15 4.28
CA GLN A 100 7.86 25.56 4.08
C GLN A 100 6.47 25.70 3.43
N PHE A 101 6.11 24.73 2.59
CA PHE A 101 4.80 24.73 1.96
C PHE A 101 3.71 24.23 2.92
N LEU A 102 4.01 23.21 3.71
CA LEU A 102 3.12 22.74 4.76
C LEU A 102 2.93 23.83 5.82
N ASP A 103 3.98 24.51 6.27
CA ASP A 103 3.90 25.64 7.21
C ASP A 103 3.01 26.77 6.68
N MET A 104 3.14 27.10 5.39
CA MET A 104 2.25 28.06 4.73
C MET A 104 0.80 27.57 4.73
N VAL A 105 0.55 26.31 4.35
CA VAL A 105 -0.80 25.73 4.37
C VAL A 105 -1.37 25.73 5.80
N ALA A 106 -0.59 25.38 6.81
CA ALA A 106 -1.00 25.39 8.22
C ALA A 106 -1.41 26.81 8.66
N ASN A 107 -0.57 27.80 8.36
CA ASN A 107 -0.84 29.20 8.71
C ASN A 107 -2.09 29.75 8.02
N GLU A 108 -2.27 29.48 6.72
CA GLU A 108 -3.41 29.97 5.95
C GLU A 108 -4.73 29.24 6.27
N THR A 109 -4.67 27.98 6.71
CA THR A 109 -5.85 27.17 7.07
C THR A 109 -6.19 27.23 8.56
N GLY A 110 -5.25 27.65 9.42
CA GLY A 110 -5.38 27.62 10.87
C GLY A 110 -5.24 26.22 11.49
N LEU A 111 -4.78 25.23 10.72
CA LEU A 111 -4.55 23.86 11.21
C LEU A 111 -3.25 23.79 12.02
N THR A 112 -3.32 23.21 13.22
CA THR A 112 -2.16 23.08 14.13
C THR A 112 -1.32 21.82 13.90
N ASP A 113 -1.89 20.79 13.27
CA ASP A 113 -1.20 19.55 12.91
C ASP A 113 -1.52 19.19 11.46
N LEU A 114 -0.49 19.12 10.61
CA LEU A 114 -0.63 18.78 9.20
C LEU A 114 -0.23 17.34 8.95
N THR A 115 -1.25 16.50 8.82
CA THR A 115 -1.14 15.13 8.32
C THR A 115 -1.48 15.06 6.83
N LEU A 116 -1.14 13.94 6.17
CA LEU A 116 -1.55 13.69 4.78
C LEU A 116 -3.08 13.69 4.60
N GLU A 117 -3.83 13.32 5.64
CA GLU A 117 -5.30 13.37 5.66
C GLU A 117 -5.79 14.81 5.70
N THR A 118 -5.23 15.65 6.57
CA THR A 118 -5.63 17.07 6.63
C THR A 118 -5.29 17.81 5.34
N VAL A 119 -4.15 17.51 4.71
CA VAL A 119 -3.79 18.07 3.40
C VAL A 119 -4.76 17.63 2.31
N TRP A 120 -5.24 16.38 2.35
CA TRP A 120 -6.30 15.91 1.46
C TRP A 120 -7.59 16.69 1.67
N ASN A 121 -8.03 16.89 2.93
CA ASN A 121 -9.24 17.66 3.24
C ASN A 121 -9.16 19.12 2.75
N VAL A 122 -8.01 19.76 2.93
CA VAL A 122 -7.75 21.13 2.42
C VAL A 122 -7.85 21.16 0.90
N TYR A 123 -7.22 20.21 0.20
CA TYR A 123 -7.32 20.11 -1.25
C TYR A 123 -8.76 19.89 -1.71
N ASP A 124 -9.46 18.94 -1.10
CA ASP A 124 -10.82 18.56 -1.48
C ASP A 124 -11.79 19.73 -1.34
N THR A 125 -11.69 20.48 -0.23
CA THR A 125 -12.46 21.70 0.01
C THR A 125 -12.24 22.71 -1.11
N LEU A 126 -10.99 23.10 -1.37
CA LEU A 126 -10.65 24.09 -2.40
C LEU A 126 -11.01 23.59 -3.82
N PHE A 127 -10.90 22.29 -4.07
CA PHE A 127 -11.27 21.69 -5.34
C PHE A 127 -12.80 21.77 -5.56
N CYS A 128 -13.58 21.46 -4.54
CA CYS A 128 -15.03 21.58 -4.55
C CYS A 128 -15.47 23.03 -4.76
N GLU A 129 -14.92 23.97 -3.98
CA GLU A 129 -15.20 25.40 -4.11
C GLU A 129 -14.93 25.90 -5.54
N LYS A 130 -13.75 25.56 -6.08
CA LYS A 130 -13.38 25.90 -7.46
C LYS A 130 -14.34 25.31 -8.49
N THR A 131 -14.73 24.05 -8.31
CA THR A 131 -15.65 23.34 -9.21
C THR A 131 -17.03 24.00 -9.26
N HIS A 132 -17.46 24.59 -8.14
CA HIS A 132 -18.73 25.31 -8.03
C HIS A 132 -18.63 26.81 -8.34
N GLY A 133 -17.50 27.27 -8.89
CA GLY A 133 -17.30 28.67 -9.29
C GLY A 133 -17.15 29.65 -8.13
N LEU A 134 -16.83 29.16 -6.92
CA LEU A 134 -16.52 30.03 -5.78
C LEU A 134 -15.13 30.65 -5.93
N VAL A 135 -14.96 31.84 -5.38
CA VAL A 135 -13.68 32.55 -5.37
C VAL A 135 -12.79 31.94 -4.30
N LEU A 136 -11.70 31.31 -4.72
CA LEU A 136 -10.71 30.74 -3.79
C LEU A 136 -9.93 31.83 -3.05
N PRO A 137 -9.44 31.54 -1.84
CA PRO A 137 -8.58 32.47 -1.10
C PRO A 137 -7.27 32.77 -1.87
N PRO A 138 -6.65 33.96 -1.70
CA PRO A 138 -5.50 34.39 -2.51
C PRO A 138 -4.29 33.44 -2.49
N TRP A 139 -4.08 32.70 -1.40
CA TRP A 139 -2.98 31.74 -1.26
C TRP A 139 -3.20 30.45 -2.08
N ALA A 140 -4.46 30.10 -2.39
CA ALA A 140 -4.86 28.92 -3.15
C ALA A 140 -4.71 29.12 -4.68
N SER A 141 -3.54 29.60 -5.09
CA SER A 141 -3.16 29.75 -6.50
C SER A 141 -3.18 28.41 -7.25
N SER A 142 -3.19 28.45 -8.59
CA SER A 142 -3.06 27.24 -9.43
C SER A 142 -1.82 26.40 -9.08
N GLN A 143 -0.71 27.04 -8.70
CA GLN A 143 0.50 26.34 -8.28
C GLN A 143 0.33 25.67 -6.91
N THR A 144 -0.31 26.36 -5.96
CA THR A 144 -0.66 25.80 -4.65
C THR A 144 -1.57 24.59 -4.80
N MET A 145 -2.64 24.71 -5.59
CA MET A 145 -3.57 23.62 -5.89
C MET A 145 -2.87 22.42 -6.52
N GLN A 146 -1.92 22.64 -7.44
CA GLN A 146 -1.15 21.54 -8.03
C GLN A 146 -0.27 20.83 -6.99
N ARG A 147 0.35 21.57 -6.06
CA ARG A 147 1.16 20.98 -4.99
C ARG A 147 0.31 20.20 -4.00
N LEU A 148 -0.83 20.74 -3.60
CA LEU A 148 -1.83 20.05 -2.76
C LEU A 148 -2.32 18.76 -3.44
N SER A 149 -2.64 18.81 -4.74
CA SER A 149 -3.05 17.62 -5.51
C SER A 149 -2.01 16.51 -5.44
N ARG A 150 -0.72 16.84 -5.66
CA ARG A 150 0.37 15.85 -5.60
C ARG A 150 0.51 15.21 -4.22
N LEU A 151 0.33 16.00 -3.15
CA LEU A 151 0.38 15.48 -1.78
C LEU A 151 -0.82 14.58 -1.47
N LYS A 152 -2.01 14.93 -1.94
CA LYS A 152 -3.18 14.05 -1.89
C LYS A 152 -2.95 12.75 -2.66
N ASP A 153 -2.48 12.82 -3.90
CA ASP A 153 -2.23 11.60 -4.71
C ASP A 153 -1.18 10.71 -4.03
N PHE A 154 -0.18 11.32 -3.40
CA PHE A 154 0.76 10.63 -2.54
C PHE A 154 0.09 10.02 -1.30
N SER A 155 -0.86 10.72 -0.65
CA SER A 155 -1.64 10.22 0.49
C SER A 155 -2.37 8.92 0.16
N PHE A 156 -3.02 8.84 -1.01
CA PHE A 156 -3.64 7.60 -1.51
C PHE A 156 -2.63 6.46 -1.67
N ARG A 157 -1.46 6.73 -2.27
CA ARG A 157 -0.40 5.72 -2.45
C ARG A 157 0.18 5.25 -1.12
N PHE A 158 0.33 6.17 -0.17
CA PHE A 158 0.80 5.87 1.17
C PHE A 158 -0.21 5.00 1.93
N LEU A 159 -1.49 5.37 1.87
CA LEU A 159 -2.57 4.66 2.57
C LEU A 159 -2.69 3.21 2.10
N PHE A 160 -2.72 2.98 0.78
CA PHE A 160 -3.01 1.65 0.21
C PHE A 160 -1.78 0.86 -0.25
N GLY A 161 -0.59 1.45 -0.24
CA GLY A 161 0.63 0.81 -0.74
C GLY A 161 1.90 1.36 -0.11
N ILE A 162 2.93 1.60 -0.94
CA ILE A 162 4.33 1.99 -0.62
C ILE A 162 5.05 0.97 0.28
N TYR A 163 4.47 0.67 1.43
CA TYR A 163 4.94 -0.29 2.41
C TYR A 163 3.87 -1.37 2.60
N GLU A 164 4.28 -2.65 2.55
CA GLU A 164 3.41 -3.82 2.76
C GLU A 164 2.09 -3.80 1.97
N GLN A 165 2.15 -3.38 0.69
CA GLN A 165 0.96 -3.21 -0.15
C GLN A 165 0.08 -4.47 -0.23
N ALA A 166 0.68 -5.67 -0.29
CA ALA A 166 -0.10 -6.91 -0.38
C ALA A 166 -0.93 -7.14 0.90
N GLU A 167 -0.35 -6.89 2.07
CA GLU A 167 -1.04 -7.00 3.35
C GLU A 167 -2.13 -5.93 3.48
N LYS A 168 -1.82 -4.67 3.18
CA LYS A 168 -2.83 -3.58 3.12
C LYS A 168 -3.96 -3.90 2.15
N ALA A 169 -3.64 -4.49 0.99
CA ALA A 169 -4.64 -4.91 0.02
C ALA A 169 -5.59 -5.95 0.64
N ARG A 170 -5.08 -7.00 1.29
CA ARG A 170 -5.90 -8.02 1.96
C ARG A 170 -6.86 -7.40 2.99
N LEU A 171 -6.40 -6.39 3.72
CA LEU A 171 -7.20 -5.74 4.76
C LEU A 171 -8.13 -4.62 4.24
N GLN A 172 -8.01 -4.21 2.96
CA GLN A 172 -8.77 -3.10 2.38
C GLN A 172 -9.41 -3.47 1.03
N GLY A 173 -8.79 -3.10 -0.10
CA GLY A 173 -9.37 -3.30 -1.44
C GLY A 173 -9.58 -4.78 -1.83
N GLY A 174 -8.79 -5.67 -1.24
CA GLY A 174 -8.88 -7.11 -1.36
C GLY A 174 -10.20 -7.70 -0.89
N VAL A 175 -10.89 -7.06 0.07
CA VAL A 175 -12.22 -7.48 0.54
C VAL A 175 -13.25 -7.37 -0.58
N LEU A 176 -13.28 -6.23 -1.28
CA LEU A 176 -14.16 -6.03 -2.44
C LEU A 176 -13.74 -6.95 -3.59
N LEU A 177 -12.44 -7.11 -3.82
CA LEU A 177 -11.93 -8.04 -4.83
C LEU A 177 -12.35 -9.49 -4.56
N ALA A 178 -12.40 -9.91 -3.29
CA ALA A 178 -12.92 -11.23 -2.89
C ALA A 178 -14.36 -11.43 -3.37
N GLN A 179 -15.21 -10.43 -3.13
CA GLN A 179 -16.61 -10.48 -3.56
C GLN A 179 -16.73 -10.52 -5.09
N ILE A 180 -15.92 -9.73 -5.80
CA ILE A 180 -15.90 -9.72 -7.27
C ILE A 180 -15.46 -11.10 -7.81
N ARG A 181 -14.41 -11.71 -7.25
CA ARG A 181 -13.96 -13.07 -7.62
C ARG A 181 -15.06 -14.10 -7.44
N THR A 182 -15.77 -14.05 -6.31
CA THR A 182 -16.92 -14.92 -6.03
C THR A 182 -18.02 -14.72 -7.07
N ASN A 183 -18.40 -13.47 -7.35
CA ASN A 183 -19.45 -13.16 -8.31
C ASN A 183 -19.10 -13.66 -9.73
N LEU A 184 -17.86 -13.43 -10.19
CA LEU A 184 -17.38 -13.89 -11.49
C LEU A 184 -17.43 -15.43 -11.58
N THR A 185 -17.01 -16.12 -10.51
CA THR A 185 -17.02 -17.58 -10.44
C THR A 185 -18.45 -18.14 -10.46
N LEU A 186 -19.37 -17.53 -9.71
CA LEU A 186 -20.78 -17.92 -9.69
C LEU A 186 -21.43 -17.72 -11.07
N MET A 187 -21.12 -16.61 -11.75
CA MET A 187 -21.63 -16.35 -13.10
C MET A 187 -21.08 -17.33 -14.14
N ALA A 188 -19.79 -17.68 -14.06
CA ALA A 188 -19.16 -18.64 -14.97
C ALA A 188 -19.70 -20.08 -14.80
N THR A 189 -20.12 -20.46 -13.58
CA THR A 189 -20.50 -21.85 -13.26
C THR A 189 -22.01 -22.11 -13.27
N SER A 190 -22.80 -21.14 -12.79
CA SER A 190 -24.21 -21.37 -12.48
C SER A 190 -25.13 -20.23 -12.93
N SER A 191 -24.58 -19.08 -13.37
CA SER A 191 -25.36 -17.92 -13.81
C SER A 191 -26.43 -17.46 -12.81
N GLN A 192 -26.14 -17.60 -11.50
CA GLN A 192 -27.09 -17.31 -10.41
C GLN A 192 -27.25 -15.83 -10.07
N LEU A 193 -26.44 -14.93 -10.65
CA LEU A 193 -26.49 -13.50 -10.36
C LEU A 193 -27.13 -12.71 -11.52
N PRO A 194 -27.63 -11.50 -11.24
CA PRO A 194 -28.04 -10.57 -12.29
C PRO A 194 -26.91 -10.28 -13.27
N LYS A 195 -27.27 -9.97 -14.52
CA LYS A 195 -26.30 -9.62 -15.59
C LYS A 195 -25.44 -8.38 -15.29
N LEU A 196 -25.91 -7.51 -14.40
CA LEU A 196 -25.22 -6.29 -14.01
C LEU A 196 -25.34 -6.11 -12.50
N LEU A 197 -24.19 -5.91 -11.85
CA LEU A 197 -24.08 -5.51 -10.45
C LEU A 197 -23.37 -4.17 -10.40
N VAL A 198 -23.97 -3.19 -9.72
CA VAL A 198 -23.44 -1.82 -9.62
C VAL A 198 -23.13 -1.51 -8.16
N TYR A 199 -21.86 -1.20 -7.88
CA TYR A 199 -21.42 -0.74 -6.57
C TYR A 199 -21.24 0.78 -6.60
N SER A 200 -22.14 1.51 -5.95
CA SER A 200 -21.98 2.96 -5.75
C SER A 200 -21.15 3.21 -4.50
N ALA A 201 -19.99 3.83 -4.65
CA ALA A 201 -19.00 3.97 -3.58
C ALA A 201 -18.18 5.27 -3.70
N HIS A 202 -16.99 5.30 -3.10
CA HIS A 202 -16.12 6.47 -3.04
C HIS A 202 -14.85 6.28 -3.89
N ASP A 203 -14.13 7.37 -4.11
CA ASP A 203 -12.81 7.38 -4.73
C ASP A 203 -11.82 6.47 -3.99
N THR A 204 -11.83 6.48 -2.66
CA THR A 204 -11.06 5.56 -1.80
C THR A 204 -11.33 4.10 -2.11
N THR A 205 -12.58 3.73 -2.42
CA THR A 205 -12.95 2.36 -2.80
C THR A 205 -12.32 1.98 -4.13
N LEU A 206 -12.38 2.86 -5.14
CA LEU A 206 -11.76 2.62 -6.45
C LEU A 206 -10.25 2.53 -6.33
N VAL A 207 -9.61 3.43 -5.60
CA VAL A 207 -8.15 3.44 -5.41
C VAL A 207 -7.71 2.20 -4.66
N ALA A 208 -8.38 1.82 -3.55
CA ALA A 208 -8.05 0.62 -2.80
C ALA A 208 -8.12 -0.65 -3.66
N LEU A 209 -9.20 -0.78 -4.46
CA LEU A 209 -9.38 -1.90 -5.38
C LEU A 209 -8.29 -1.92 -6.46
N GLN A 210 -8.01 -0.80 -7.10
CA GLN A 210 -6.98 -0.71 -8.15
C GLN A 210 -5.56 -0.94 -7.59
N MET A 211 -5.30 -0.54 -6.35
CA MET A 211 -4.05 -0.82 -5.65
C MET A 211 -3.92 -2.32 -5.32
N ALA A 212 -5.00 -2.98 -4.90
CA ALA A 212 -5.01 -4.44 -4.71
C ALA A 212 -4.73 -5.20 -6.02
N LEU A 213 -5.27 -4.71 -7.13
CA LEU A 213 -5.07 -5.28 -8.47
C LEU A 213 -3.72 -4.90 -9.11
N TYR A 214 -2.95 -4.00 -8.49
CA TYR A 214 -1.72 -3.42 -9.05
C TYR A 214 -1.93 -2.71 -10.42
N VAL A 215 -3.09 -2.09 -10.62
CA VAL A 215 -3.45 -1.35 -11.86
C VAL A 215 -3.72 0.15 -11.61
N TYR A 216 -3.48 0.64 -10.40
CA TYR A 216 -3.67 2.04 -10.05
C TYR A 216 -2.69 2.96 -10.80
N ASN A 217 -3.19 4.02 -11.41
CA ASN A 217 -2.40 4.95 -12.22
C ASN A 217 -1.66 6.02 -11.41
N GLY A 218 -1.88 6.09 -10.10
CA GLY A 218 -1.24 7.06 -9.21
C GLY A 218 -2.03 8.35 -8.98
N GLU A 219 -3.20 8.51 -9.58
CA GLU A 219 -4.06 9.70 -9.48
C GLU A 219 -5.42 9.37 -8.87
N GLN A 220 -5.93 10.23 -8.00
CA GLN A 220 -7.29 10.07 -7.45
C GLN A 220 -8.32 9.92 -8.56
N ALA A 221 -9.21 8.96 -8.36
CA ALA A 221 -10.35 8.69 -9.22
C ALA A 221 -11.23 9.96 -9.38
N PRO A 222 -11.39 10.50 -10.61
CA PRO A 222 -12.27 11.65 -10.84
C PRO A 222 -13.73 11.36 -10.52
N TYR A 223 -14.55 12.39 -10.36
CA TYR A 223 -15.99 12.22 -10.17
C TYR A 223 -16.61 11.37 -11.29
N ALA A 224 -17.52 10.47 -10.89
CA ALA A 224 -18.19 9.52 -11.78
C ALA A 224 -17.24 8.64 -12.62
N SER A 225 -16.01 8.45 -12.15
CA SER A 225 -15.13 7.42 -12.69
C SER A 225 -15.63 6.03 -12.31
N CYS A 226 -15.33 5.05 -13.16
CA CYS A 226 -15.87 3.69 -13.04
C CYS A 226 -14.80 2.67 -13.41
N HIS A 227 -14.53 1.74 -12.49
CA HIS A 227 -13.75 0.54 -12.77
C HIS A 227 -14.72 -0.58 -13.13
N ILE A 228 -14.50 -1.22 -14.28
CA ILE A 228 -15.43 -2.17 -14.90
C ILE A 228 -14.74 -3.52 -14.97
N PHE A 229 -15.46 -4.59 -14.59
CA PHE A 229 -15.08 -5.97 -14.86
C PHE A 229 -16.11 -6.56 -15.80
N GLU A 230 -15.64 -7.17 -16.88
CA GLU A 230 -16.47 -7.88 -17.84
C GLU A 230 -16.05 -9.35 -17.87
N LEU A 231 -17.02 -10.24 -17.72
CA LEU A 231 -16.82 -11.69 -17.82
C LEU A 231 -17.28 -12.15 -19.20
N TYR A 232 -16.36 -12.69 -19.98
CA TYR A 232 -16.64 -13.22 -21.31
C TYR A 232 -16.64 -14.74 -21.27
N GLN A 233 -17.57 -15.35 -22.01
CA GLN A 233 -17.49 -16.76 -22.39
C GLN A 233 -16.85 -16.83 -23.77
N GLU A 234 -15.74 -17.56 -23.87
CA GLU A 234 -14.99 -17.77 -25.11
C GLU A 234 -15.59 -18.94 -25.92
N ASP A 235 -15.22 -19.03 -27.21
CA ASP A 235 -15.74 -20.05 -28.13
C ASP A 235 -15.45 -21.49 -27.68
N ASN A 236 -14.39 -21.70 -26.90
CA ASN A 236 -14.03 -23.01 -26.34
C ASN A 236 -14.79 -23.36 -25.05
N GLY A 237 -15.75 -22.51 -24.63
CA GLY A 237 -16.54 -22.66 -23.42
C GLY A 237 -15.85 -22.16 -22.14
N ASN A 238 -14.58 -21.77 -22.20
CA ASN A 238 -13.86 -21.17 -21.06
C ASN A 238 -14.28 -19.72 -20.84
N PHE A 239 -13.89 -19.16 -19.70
CA PHE A 239 -14.19 -17.78 -19.36
C PHE A 239 -12.93 -16.93 -19.25
N SER A 240 -13.06 -15.65 -19.62
CA SER A 240 -12.03 -14.63 -19.43
C SER A 240 -12.61 -13.38 -18.76
N VAL A 241 -11.74 -12.61 -18.12
CA VAL A 241 -12.05 -11.36 -17.45
C VAL A 241 -11.28 -10.25 -18.16
N GLU A 242 -12.00 -9.22 -18.58
CA GLU A 242 -11.41 -7.96 -19.04
C GLU A 242 -11.75 -6.85 -18.05
N MET A 243 -10.80 -5.94 -17.83
CA MET A 243 -10.98 -4.81 -16.93
C MET A 243 -10.81 -3.49 -17.67
N TYR A 244 -11.56 -2.49 -17.24
CA TYR A 244 -11.48 -1.14 -17.80
C TYR A 244 -11.60 -0.07 -16.72
N PHE A 245 -11.02 1.10 -16.97
CA PHE A 245 -11.23 2.27 -16.14
C PHE A 245 -11.69 3.45 -16.97
N ARG A 246 -12.93 3.87 -16.76
CA ARG A 246 -13.48 5.09 -17.33
C ARG A 246 -13.25 6.23 -16.37
N ASN A 247 -12.32 7.13 -16.69
CA ASN A 247 -12.01 8.33 -15.90
C ASN A 247 -12.21 9.64 -16.66
N GLU A 248 -12.66 9.58 -17.92
CA GLU A 248 -12.94 10.74 -18.76
C GLU A 248 -14.29 10.55 -19.48
N SER A 249 -15.11 11.60 -19.54
CA SER A 249 -16.48 11.47 -20.09
C SER A 249 -16.52 11.26 -21.60
N ASN A 250 -15.56 11.85 -22.34
CA ASN A 250 -15.55 11.93 -23.80
C ASN A 250 -14.57 10.94 -24.45
N LYS A 251 -14.06 9.97 -23.69
CA LYS A 251 -13.15 8.94 -24.19
C LYS A 251 -13.68 7.56 -23.86
N ALA A 252 -13.28 6.58 -24.67
CA ALA A 252 -13.51 5.18 -24.34
C ALA A 252 -12.78 4.81 -23.03
N PRO A 253 -13.31 3.88 -22.22
CA PRO A 253 -12.64 3.39 -21.02
C PRO A 253 -11.24 2.83 -21.34
N TRP A 254 -10.27 3.09 -20.47
CA TRP A 254 -8.91 2.59 -20.63
C TRP A 254 -8.87 1.10 -20.29
N PRO A 255 -8.30 0.23 -21.16
CA PRO A 255 -8.11 -1.18 -20.83
C PRO A 255 -7.08 -1.34 -19.71
N LEU A 256 -7.37 -2.21 -18.74
CA LEU A 256 -6.50 -2.53 -17.62
C LEU A 256 -6.12 -4.02 -17.66
N SER A 257 -4.84 -4.32 -17.49
CA SER A 257 -4.32 -5.68 -17.46
C SER A 257 -3.65 -5.95 -16.11
N LEU A 258 -3.96 -7.10 -15.50
CA LEU A 258 -3.23 -7.56 -14.32
C LEU A 258 -1.75 -7.79 -14.67
N PRO A 259 -0.81 -7.48 -13.76
CA PRO A 259 0.58 -7.88 -13.93
C PRO A 259 0.69 -9.40 -14.13
N GLY A 260 1.31 -9.81 -15.24
CA GLY A 260 1.44 -11.23 -15.59
C GLY A 260 0.23 -11.86 -16.27
N CYS A 261 -0.74 -11.06 -16.74
CA CYS A 261 -1.86 -11.52 -17.58
C CYS A 261 -2.01 -10.65 -18.84
N SER A 262 -2.63 -11.22 -19.88
CA SER A 262 -3.17 -10.45 -21.01
C SER A 262 -4.39 -9.63 -20.58
N HIS A 263 -4.78 -8.64 -21.39
CA HIS A 263 -6.01 -7.85 -21.15
C HIS A 263 -7.25 -8.76 -21.11
N ARG A 264 -7.38 -9.69 -22.06
CA ARG A 264 -8.27 -10.84 -21.98
C ARG A 264 -7.65 -11.90 -21.06
N CYS A 265 -7.87 -11.78 -19.76
CA CYS A 265 -7.23 -12.63 -18.77
C CYS A 265 -8.09 -13.88 -18.50
N PRO A 266 -7.59 -15.13 -18.69
CA PRO A 266 -8.37 -16.32 -18.35
C PRO A 266 -8.84 -16.28 -16.90
N LEU A 267 -10.11 -16.64 -16.64
CA LEU A 267 -10.70 -16.53 -15.30
C LEU A 267 -9.86 -17.24 -14.22
N GLN A 268 -9.30 -18.41 -14.53
CA GLN A 268 -8.44 -19.14 -13.60
C GLN A 268 -7.12 -18.41 -13.29
N ASP A 269 -6.52 -17.75 -14.29
CA ASP A 269 -5.34 -16.93 -14.07
C ASP A 269 -5.67 -15.67 -13.29
N PHE A 270 -6.81 -15.02 -13.57
CA PHE A 270 -7.30 -13.91 -12.78
C PHE A 270 -7.45 -14.30 -11.30
N LEU A 271 -8.10 -15.43 -11.02
CA LEU A 271 -8.29 -15.93 -9.65
C LEU A 271 -6.97 -16.26 -8.95
N ARG A 272 -5.99 -16.83 -9.67
CA ARG A 272 -4.66 -17.20 -9.15
C ARG A 272 -3.80 -15.96 -8.88
N LEU A 273 -3.74 -15.02 -9.82
CA LEU A 273 -2.92 -13.81 -9.71
C LEU A 273 -3.44 -12.86 -8.62
N THR A 274 -4.74 -12.88 -8.34
CA THR A 274 -5.37 -12.06 -7.31
C THR A 274 -5.50 -12.75 -5.95
N GLU A 275 -5.13 -14.02 -5.81
CA GLU A 275 -5.21 -14.74 -4.52
C GLU A 275 -4.40 -14.05 -3.40
N PRO A 276 -3.14 -13.61 -3.63
CA PRO A 276 -2.29 -13.15 -2.53
C PRO A 276 -2.83 -11.89 -1.84
N VAL A 277 -3.62 -11.09 -2.56
CA VAL A 277 -4.16 -9.79 -2.12
C VAL A 277 -5.59 -9.87 -1.60
N VAL A 278 -6.17 -11.08 -1.50
CA VAL A 278 -7.53 -11.30 -0.97
C VAL A 278 -7.45 -11.95 0.41
N PRO A 279 -8.18 -11.43 1.42
CA PRO A 279 -8.16 -12.01 2.76
C PRO A 279 -8.77 -13.42 2.76
N LYS A 280 -8.26 -14.28 3.64
CA LYS A 280 -8.83 -15.61 3.92
C LYS A 280 -9.84 -15.51 5.06
N ASP A 281 -9.45 -14.82 6.12
CA ASP A 281 -10.29 -14.48 7.27
C ASP A 281 -9.91 -13.05 7.69
N TRP A 282 -10.73 -12.08 7.29
CA TRP A 282 -10.41 -10.66 7.50
C TRP A 282 -10.37 -10.30 8.99
N GLN A 283 -11.29 -10.84 9.79
CA GLN A 283 -11.36 -10.59 11.23
C GLN A 283 -10.12 -11.13 11.95
N GLN A 284 -9.71 -12.36 11.62
CA GLN A 284 -8.51 -12.97 12.17
C GLN A 284 -7.24 -12.21 11.73
N GLU A 285 -7.15 -11.83 10.47
CA GLU A 285 -6.01 -11.08 9.92
C GLU A 285 -5.90 -9.67 10.54
N CYS A 286 -7.02 -9.03 10.88
CA CYS A 286 -7.05 -7.77 11.62
C CYS A 286 -6.75 -7.91 13.12
N GLN A 287 -6.61 -9.13 13.65
CA GLN A 287 -6.37 -9.41 15.07
C GLN A 287 -7.38 -8.72 15.99
N LEU A 288 -8.61 -8.52 15.53
CA LEU A 288 -9.69 -8.01 16.38
C LEU A 288 -9.99 -9.10 17.41
N ALA A 289 -9.92 -8.76 18.70
CA ALA A 289 -10.29 -9.69 19.75
C ALA A 289 -11.71 -10.21 19.47
N SER A 290 -11.86 -11.54 19.36
CA SER A 290 -13.17 -12.18 19.37
C SER A 290 -13.90 -11.68 20.62
N GLY A 291 -15.02 -10.98 20.44
CA GLY A 291 -15.79 -10.42 21.55
C GLY A 291 -16.16 -11.52 22.58
N PRO A 292 -16.49 -11.14 23.83
CA PRO A 292 -16.75 -12.09 24.92
C PRO A 292 -17.92 -13.07 24.69
N ALA A 293 -18.64 -12.93 23.57
CA ALA A 293 -19.81 -13.75 23.21
C ALA A 293 -19.51 -15.26 23.18
N ASP A 294 -18.34 -15.68 22.67
CA ASP A 294 -18.04 -17.11 22.56
C ASP A 294 -17.76 -17.75 23.93
N THR A 295 -17.06 -17.04 24.82
CA THR A 295 -16.74 -17.55 26.16
C THR A 295 -17.99 -17.64 27.04
N GLU A 296 -18.87 -16.64 27.00
CA GLU A 296 -20.13 -16.67 27.78
C GLU A 296 -21.07 -17.78 27.31
N VAL A 297 -21.18 -18.01 25.99
CA VAL A 297 -22.01 -19.09 25.44
C VAL A 297 -21.45 -20.46 25.80
N ILE A 298 -20.12 -20.65 25.70
CA ILE A 298 -19.48 -21.91 26.08
C ILE A 298 -19.66 -22.20 27.57
N VAL A 299 -19.47 -21.19 28.43
CA VAL A 299 -19.69 -21.32 29.88
C VAL A 299 -21.16 -21.63 30.18
N ALA A 300 -22.11 -20.94 29.53
CA ALA A 300 -23.53 -21.21 29.70
C ALA A 300 -23.91 -22.64 29.29
N LEU A 301 -23.41 -23.11 28.13
CA LEU A 301 -23.65 -24.47 27.65
C LEU A 301 -23.05 -25.53 28.60
N ALA A 302 -21.84 -25.30 29.12
CA ALA A 302 -21.18 -26.21 30.07
C ALA A 302 -21.93 -26.31 31.41
N VAL A 303 -22.42 -25.17 31.93
CA VAL A 303 -23.22 -25.12 33.17
C VAL A 303 -24.56 -25.81 32.97
N CYS A 304 -25.29 -25.49 31.88
CA CYS A 304 -26.57 -26.13 31.55
C CYS A 304 -26.42 -27.65 31.37
N GLY A 305 -25.38 -28.09 30.66
CA GLY A 305 -25.08 -29.51 30.47
C GLY A 305 -24.78 -30.23 31.79
N SER A 306 -24.02 -29.59 32.68
CA SER A 306 -23.66 -30.15 34.00
C SER A 306 -24.88 -30.27 34.91
N ILE A 307 -25.76 -29.26 34.92
CA ILE A 307 -27.03 -29.29 35.67
C ILE A 307 -27.93 -30.41 35.15
N LEU A 308 -28.08 -30.54 33.83
CA LEU A 308 -28.89 -31.59 33.21
C LEU A 308 -28.35 -32.98 33.58
N PHE A 309 -27.04 -33.18 33.53
CA PHE A 309 -26.41 -34.44 33.93
C PHE A 309 -26.69 -34.79 35.39
N LEU A 310 -26.55 -33.84 36.31
CA LEU A 310 -26.84 -34.04 37.73
C LEU A 310 -28.31 -34.39 37.97
N LEU A 311 -29.24 -33.74 37.26
CA LEU A 311 -30.66 -34.05 37.34
C LEU A 311 -30.97 -35.47 36.85
N ILE A 312 -30.32 -35.91 35.76
CA ILE A 312 -30.47 -37.29 35.25
C ILE A 312 -29.93 -38.29 36.28
N VAL A 313 -28.75 -38.06 36.85
CA VAL A 313 -28.18 -38.93 37.89
C VAL A 313 -29.12 -38.99 39.10
N LEU A 314 -29.65 -37.85 39.55
CA LEU A 314 -30.57 -37.78 40.68
C LEU A 314 -31.86 -38.54 40.38
N LEU A 315 -32.46 -38.34 39.21
CA LEU A 315 -33.64 -39.09 38.77
C LEU A 315 -33.38 -40.60 38.76
N LEU A 316 -32.26 -41.04 38.18
CA LEU A 316 -31.88 -42.44 38.16
C LEU A 316 -31.71 -42.99 39.59
N THR A 317 -31.03 -42.27 40.47
CA THR A 317 -30.87 -42.71 41.87
C THR A 317 -32.20 -42.80 42.61
N VAL A 318 -33.16 -41.90 42.36
CA VAL A 318 -34.52 -41.99 42.92
C VAL A 318 -35.25 -43.20 42.36
N LEU A 319 -35.21 -43.43 41.04
CA LEU A 319 -35.83 -44.59 40.41
C LEU A 319 -35.25 -45.91 40.94
N PHE A 320 -33.93 -46.02 41.08
CA PHE A 320 -33.27 -47.18 41.66
C PHE A 320 -33.66 -47.37 43.14
N ARG A 321 -33.79 -46.30 43.92
CA ARG A 321 -34.23 -46.38 45.33
C ARG A 321 -35.71 -46.76 45.47
N MET A 322 -36.56 -46.30 44.55
CA MET A 322 -37.98 -46.69 44.51
C MET A 322 -38.14 -48.18 44.14
N GLN A 323 -37.32 -48.70 43.23
CA GLN A 323 -37.30 -50.13 42.92
C GLN A 323 -36.71 -50.99 44.06
N ALA A 324 -35.91 -50.41 44.94
CA ALA A 324 -35.29 -51.09 46.07
C ALA A 324 -36.16 -51.13 47.34
N GLN A 325 -37.39 -50.60 47.33
CA GLN A 325 -38.32 -50.82 48.43
C GLN A 325 -38.83 -52.27 48.40
N PRO A 326 -38.61 -53.08 49.46
CA PRO A 326 -39.16 -54.43 49.54
C PRO A 326 -40.70 -54.37 49.63
N PRO A 327 -41.44 -55.35 49.08
CA PRO A 327 -42.88 -55.41 49.23
C PRO A 327 -43.24 -55.43 50.72
N GLY A 328 -43.92 -54.37 51.17
CA GLY A 328 -44.43 -54.24 52.53
C GLY A 328 -45.35 -55.41 52.89
N TYR A 329 -45.21 -55.85 54.15
CA TYR A 329 -45.91 -56.95 54.81
C TYR A 329 -47.39 -57.06 54.42
N ARG A 330 -47.78 -58.22 53.89
CA ARG A 330 -49.16 -58.61 53.60
C ARG A 330 -49.70 -59.35 54.82
N HIS A 331 -50.58 -58.73 55.60
CA HIS A 331 -51.35 -59.45 56.63
C HIS A 331 -52.38 -60.33 55.90
N VAL A 332 -52.30 -61.65 56.09
CA VAL A 332 -53.21 -62.65 55.52
C VAL A 332 -54.09 -63.20 56.63
N ALA A 333 -55.41 -63.03 56.44
CA ALA A 333 -56.56 -63.83 56.89
C ALA A 333 -56.69 -64.11 58.42
N ASP A 334 -57.87 -64.12 59.04
CA ASP A 334 -59.09 -64.80 58.60
C ASP A 334 -60.35 -63.99 58.81
N GLY A 335 -61.31 -64.21 57.90
CA GLY A 335 -62.71 -63.91 58.17
C GLY A 335 -63.32 -65.01 59.02
N GLU A 336 -64.21 -64.61 59.93
CA GLU A 336 -65.32 -65.44 60.34
C GLU A 336 -66.60 -64.62 60.18
N ASP A 337 -67.41 -65.15 59.26
CA ASP A 337 -68.86 -65.28 59.31
C ASP A 337 -69.63 -64.85 60.59
N HIS A 338 -70.78 -64.23 60.30
CA HIS A 338 -72.06 -64.20 61.04
C HIS A 338 -72.22 -63.26 62.26
N ALA A 339 -72.92 -62.12 62.07
CA ALA A 339 -74.37 -61.95 62.35
C ALA A 339 -74.77 -60.47 62.33
#